data_AF-A0A9P5U9D0-F1
#
_entry.id   AF-A0A9P5U9D0-F1
#
_cell.length_a   1.000
_cell.length_b   1.000
_cell.length_c   1.000
_cell.angle_alpha   90.00
_cell.angle_beta   90.00
_cell.angle_gamma   90.00
#
_symmetry.space_group_name_H-M   'P 1'
#
loop_
_entity.id
_entity.type
_entity.pdbx_description
1 polymer ?
#
loop_
_entity_poly.entity_id
_entity_poly.type
_entity_poly.pdbx_seq_one_letter_code
_entity_poly.pdbx_strand_id
1 'polypeptide(L)'
;MTKSKSDVKVLKGQEAEDKVLEYVKCMNRPYGAVDVAANLKGAVPKATTQKILLALAEKGELVQKTYGKTTFFVANQAKIASLGPEQLSTLDEEFRELDEDNKNLAAQIKSATNELNKVKNTPSDLDLEEQVTSVEDAALYQITKRVVLLQPLRSGAPPMSTAEIAQIDADWVKWRAEWVQRKKIFNSSGIFPPIPPDLTFLHLCSLWHLATDALSPQDALILAEDLGIELDTPEHAVLERSPICANINKNILKRKR
;
A
#
# COMPACT_ATOMS: atom_id res chain seq x y z
N MET A 1 -31.96 -9.80 13.98
CA MET A 1 -31.08 -10.89 13.50
C MET A 1 -31.86 -12.20 13.54
N THR A 2 -32.42 -12.60 12.41
CA THR A 2 -33.19 -13.83 12.27
C THR A 2 -32.22 -15.01 12.12
N LYS A 3 -32.16 -15.88 13.14
CA LYS A 3 -31.38 -17.12 13.09
C LYS A 3 -31.81 -17.93 11.86
N SER A 4 -30.86 -18.21 10.96
CA SER A 4 -31.04 -19.12 9.84
C SER A 4 -31.50 -20.48 10.38
N LYS A 5 -32.72 -20.89 10.06
CA LYS A 5 -33.17 -22.25 10.31
C LYS A 5 -32.40 -23.14 9.34
N SER A 6 -31.48 -23.94 9.86
CA SER A 6 -30.93 -25.07 9.12
C SER A 6 -32.11 -25.92 8.64
N ASP A 7 -32.26 -26.05 7.32
CA ASP A 7 -33.28 -26.89 6.69
C ASP A 7 -32.90 -28.36 6.91
N VAL A 8 -33.13 -28.85 8.13
CA VAL A 8 -32.90 -30.24 8.50
C VAL A 8 -34.17 -30.99 8.17
N LYS A 9 -34.07 -31.95 7.24
CA LYS A 9 -35.16 -32.84 6.84
C LYS A 9 -35.78 -33.48 8.10
N VAL A 10 -37.06 -33.20 8.32
CA VAL A 10 -37.81 -33.76 9.46
C VAL A 10 -38.02 -35.26 9.22
N LEU A 11 -37.40 -36.08 10.07
CA LEU A 11 -37.54 -37.54 10.06
C LEU A 11 -38.88 -37.94 10.66
N LYS A 12 -39.50 -38.99 10.13
CA LYS A 12 -40.82 -39.48 10.56
C LYS A 12 -40.80 -40.99 10.79
N GLY A 13 -41.68 -41.46 11.69
CA GLY A 13 -41.86 -42.89 11.94
C GLY A 13 -40.62 -43.57 12.52
N GLN A 14 -40.32 -44.78 12.06
CA GLN A 14 -39.18 -45.59 12.52
C GLN A 14 -37.84 -44.89 12.35
N GLU A 15 -37.62 -44.14 11.27
CA GLU A 15 -36.36 -43.40 11.05
C GLU A 15 -36.09 -42.38 12.18
N ALA A 16 -37.14 -41.78 12.73
CA ALA A 16 -37.02 -40.87 13.86
C ALA A 16 -36.77 -41.61 15.19
N GLU A 17 -37.35 -42.80 15.37
CA GLU A 17 -37.10 -43.65 16.53
C GLU A 17 -35.64 -44.13 16.56
N ASP A 18 -35.17 -44.65 15.44
CA ASP A 18 -33.81 -45.18 15.30
C ASP A 18 -32.78 -44.08 15.51
N LYS A 19 -33.00 -42.88 14.95
CA LYS A 19 -32.08 -41.75 15.11
C LYS A 19 -32.00 -41.26 16.56
N VAL A 20 -33.13 -41.22 17.27
CA VAL A 20 -33.16 -40.84 18.69
C VAL A 20 -32.45 -41.90 19.54
N LEU A 21 -32.70 -43.18 19.25
CA LEU A 21 -32.08 -44.30 19.95
C LEU A 21 -30.55 -44.33 19.74
N GLU A 22 -30.11 -44.19 18.48
CA GLU A 22 -28.71 -44.11 18.09
C GLU A 22 -28.01 -42.96 18.83
N TYR A 23 -28.64 -41.78 18.85
CA TYR A 23 -28.09 -40.61 19.51
C TYR A 23 -27.92 -40.83 21.03
N VAL A 24 -28.95 -41.34 21.70
CA VAL A 24 -28.91 -41.59 23.16
C VAL A 24 -27.89 -42.67 23.53
N LYS A 25 -27.78 -43.73 22.72
CA LYS A 25 -26.77 -44.80 22.89
C LYS A 25 -25.35 -44.28 22.66
N CYS A 26 -25.12 -43.50 21.61
CA CYS A 26 -23.81 -42.95 21.27
C CYS A 26 -23.31 -41.97 22.33
N MET A 27 -24.17 -41.07 22.81
CA MET A 27 -23.77 -40.08 23.80
C MET A 27 -23.68 -40.65 25.22
N ASN A 28 -24.43 -41.71 25.52
CA ASN A 28 -24.51 -42.39 26.82
C ASN A 28 -24.62 -41.47 28.05
N ARG A 29 -25.25 -40.31 27.88
CA ARG A 29 -25.47 -39.29 28.91
C ARG A 29 -26.96 -39.17 29.24
N PRO A 30 -27.36 -38.89 30.50
CA PRO A 30 -28.75 -38.64 30.84
C PRO A 30 -29.23 -37.33 30.18
N TYR A 31 -30.28 -37.41 29.37
CA TYR A 31 -30.86 -36.24 28.71
C TYR A 31 -32.37 -36.13 28.92
N GLY A 32 -32.89 -34.89 28.95
CA GLY A 32 -34.32 -34.64 28.85
C GLY A 32 -34.80 -34.64 27.40
N ALA A 33 -36.11 -34.78 27.20
CA ALA A 33 -36.70 -34.76 25.85
C ALA A 33 -36.46 -33.44 25.09
N VAL A 34 -36.33 -32.33 25.82
CA VAL A 34 -35.99 -31.01 25.25
C VAL A 34 -34.57 -31.00 24.70
N ASP A 35 -33.62 -31.53 25.47
CA ASP A 35 -32.19 -31.52 25.15
C ASP A 35 -31.92 -32.41 23.93
N VAL A 36 -32.53 -33.61 23.89
CA VAL A 36 -32.40 -34.51 22.74
C VAL A 36 -32.94 -33.85 21.47
N ALA A 37 -34.11 -33.20 21.52
CA ALA A 37 -34.68 -32.52 20.36
C ALA A 37 -33.81 -31.33 19.89
N ALA A 38 -33.20 -30.61 20.82
CA ALA A 38 -32.28 -29.51 20.51
C ALA A 38 -30.97 -30.02 19.89
N ASN A 39 -30.39 -31.10 20.43
CA ASN A 39 -29.13 -31.69 19.96
C ASN A 39 -29.27 -32.35 18.58
N LEU A 40 -30.47 -32.87 18.27
CA LEU A 40 -30.82 -33.33 16.92
C LEU A 40 -31.12 -32.19 15.94
N LYS A 41 -30.90 -30.92 16.33
CA LYS A 41 -31.04 -29.71 15.50
C LYS A 41 -32.38 -29.61 14.75
N GLY A 42 -33.46 -30.11 15.37
CA GLY A 42 -34.79 -30.08 14.77
C GLY A 42 -35.10 -31.22 13.77
N ALA A 43 -34.23 -32.22 13.63
CA ALA A 43 -34.50 -33.42 12.82
C ALA A 43 -35.75 -34.19 13.29
N VAL A 44 -36.04 -34.15 14.60
CA VAL A 44 -37.25 -34.69 15.21
C VAL A 44 -37.92 -33.61 16.08
N PRO A 45 -39.21 -33.30 15.88
CA PRO A 45 -39.91 -32.29 16.69
C PRO A 45 -39.97 -32.69 18.16
N LYS A 46 -39.87 -31.72 19.09
CA LYS A 46 -39.87 -31.93 20.54
C LYS A 46 -40.98 -32.86 21.06
N ALA A 47 -42.21 -32.65 20.60
CA ALA A 47 -43.35 -33.47 21.01
C ALA A 47 -43.20 -34.94 20.56
N THR A 48 -42.66 -35.14 19.36
CA THR A 48 -42.39 -36.47 18.80
C THR A 48 -41.22 -37.13 19.54
N THR A 49 -40.13 -36.40 19.81
CA THR A 49 -38.99 -36.89 20.59
C THR A 49 -39.42 -37.36 21.98
N GLN A 50 -40.30 -36.62 22.66
CA GLN A 50 -40.81 -37.04 23.97
C GLN A 50 -41.60 -38.36 23.90
N LYS A 51 -42.47 -38.52 22.89
CA LYS A 51 -43.23 -39.76 22.69
C LYS A 51 -42.31 -40.94 22.37
N ILE A 52 -41.33 -40.72 21.50
CA ILE A 52 -40.34 -41.74 21.11
C ILE A 52 -39.52 -42.18 22.34
N LEU A 53 -39.02 -41.24 23.15
CA LEU A 53 -38.24 -41.58 24.34
C LEU A 53 -39.05 -42.38 25.37
N LEU A 54 -40.34 -42.05 25.55
CA LEU A 54 -41.24 -42.82 26.41
C LEU A 54 -41.46 -44.23 25.85
N ALA A 55 -41.75 -44.36 24.55
CA ALA A 55 -41.92 -45.67 23.90
C ALA A 55 -40.64 -46.52 23.97
N LEU A 56 -39.45 -45.92 23.81
CA LEU A 56 -38.16 -46.60 23.94
C LEU A 56 -37.85 -47.00 25.40
N ALA A 57 -38.35 -46.23 26.37
CA ALA A 57 -38.27 -46.60 27.78
C ALA A 57 -39.21 -47.76 28.12
N GLU A 58 -40.42 -47.77 27.56
CA GLU A 58 -41.39 -48.89 27.70
C GLU A 58 -40.87 -50.18 27.05
N LYS A 59 -40.20 -50.08 25.89
CA LYS A 59 -39.50 -51.21 25.23
C LYS A 59 -38.26 -51.70 26.03
N GLY A 60 -37.88 -51.02 27.11
CA GLY A 60 -36.73 -51.38 27.96
C GLY A 60 -35.37 -51.12 27.31
N GLU A 61 -35.32 -50.33 26.23
CA GLU A 61 -34.07 -49.89 25.59
C GLU A 61 -33.44 -48.71 26.33
N LEU A 62 -34.28 -47.83 26.87
CA LEU A 62 -33.89 -46.72 27.71
C LEU A 62 -34.39 -46.91 29.14
N VAL A 63 -33.67 -46.34 30.09
CA VAL A 63 -34.13 -46.20 31.47
C VAL A 63 -34.62 -44.78 31.65
N GLN A 64 -35.87 -44.63 32.08
CA GLN A 64 -36.45 -43.34 32.44
C GLN A 64 -36.37 -43.11 33.94
N LYS A 65 -36.01 -41.90 34.35
CA LYS A 65 -36.07 -41.46 35.75
C LYS A 65 -36.72 -40.09 35.84
N THR A 66 -37.69 -39.97 36.73
CA THR A 66 -38.44 -38.73 36.95
C THR A 66 -37.87 -37.99 38.16
N TYR A 67 -37.62 -36.70 37.99
CA TYR A 67 -37.21 -35.78 39.06
C TYR A 67 -38.16 -34.58 39.04
N GLY A 68 -39.12 -34.56 39.97
CA GLY A 68 -40.17 -33.55 40.01
C GLY A 68 -40.98 -33.52 38.70
N LYS A 69 -40.94 -32.38 38.00
CA LYS A 69 -41.65 -32.18 36.72
C LYS A 69 -40.85 -32.62 35.49
N THR A 70 -39.58 -32.98 35.64
CA THR A 70 -38.67 -33.29 34.53
C THR A 70 -38.34 -34.77 34.47
N THR A 71 -38.33 -35.35 33.27
CA THR A 71 -37.97 -36.74 33.03
C THR A 71 -36.67 -36.82 32.25
N PHE A 72 -35.76 -37.69 32.70
CA PHE A 72 -34.48 -37.95 32.07
C PHE A 72 -34.45 -39.38 31.54
N PHE A 73 -33.85 -39.53 30.37
CA PHE A 73 -33.70 -40.80 29.68
C PHE A 73 -32.21 -41.09 29.50
N VAL A 74 -31.80 -42.31 29.77
CA VAL A 74 -30.44 -42.82 29.56
C VAL A 74 -30.50 -44.19 28.91
N ALA A 75 -29.49 -44.55 28.13
CA ALA A 75 -29.38 -45.92 27.61
C ALA A 75 -29.33 -46.93 28.76
N ASN A 76 -29.98 -48.08 28.58
CA ASN A 76 -30.00 -49.11 29.61
C ASN A 76 -28.61 -49.74 29.80
N GLN A 77 -27.91 -49.32 30.86
CA GLN A 77 -26.56 -49.80 31.18
C GLN A 77 -26.52 -51.29 31.55
N ALA A 78 -27.64 -51.88 31.99
CA ALA A 78 -27.67 -53.31 32.34
C ALA A 78 -27.53 -54.23 31.10
N LYS A 79 -27.74 -53.69 29.89
CA LYS A 79 -27.51 -54.41 28.63
C LYS A 79 -26.06 -54.32 28.15
N ILE A 80 -25.22 -53.50 28.79
CA ILE A 80 -23.80 -53.35 28.44
C ILE A 80 -23.04 -54.41 29.23
N ALA A 81 -22.22 -55.20 28.54
CA ALA A 81 -21.39 -56.21 29.18
C ALA A 81 -20.42 -55.54 30.17
N SER A 82 -20.45 -55.98 31.43
CA SER A 82 -19.43 -55.59 32.41
C SER A 82 -18.14 -56.33 32.06
N LEU A 83 -17.07 -55.59 31.82
CA LEU A 83 -15.74 -56.16 31.63
C LEU A 83 -15.17 -56.63 32.98
N GLY A 84 -14.42 -57.73 32.96
CA GLY A 84 -13.70 -58.22 34.14
C GLY A 84 -12.45 -57.37 34.44
N PRO A 85 -11.88 -57.48 35.65
CA PRO A 85 -10.71 -56.69 36.04
C PRO A 85 -9.47 -56.97 35.16
N GLU A 86 -9.28 -58.20 34.70
CA GLU A 86 -8.15 -58.54 33.80
C GLU A 86 -8.31 -57.87 32.42
N GLN A 87 -9.51 -57.89 31.85
CA GLN A 87 -9.79 -57.24 30.56
C GLN A 87 -9.63 -55.72 30.64
N LEU A 88 -9.99 -55.12 31.78
CA LEU A 88 -9.76 -53.69 32.03
C LEU A 88 -8.26 -53.38 32.07
N SER A 89 -7.47 -54.21 32.75
CA SER A 89 -6.01 -54.05 32.80
C SER A 89 -5.38 -54.12 31.40
N THR A 90 -5.78 -55.09 30.58
CA THR A 90 -5.28 -55.20 29.20
C THR A 90 -5.67 -53.97 28.37
N LEU A 91 -6.90 -53.49 28.49
CA LEU A 91 -7.36 -52.32 27.74
C LEU A 91 -6.67 -51.02 28.20
N ASP A 92 -6.37 -50.90 29.50
CA ASP A 92 -5.59 -49.78 30.04
C ASP A 92 -4.14 -49.80 29.52
N GLU A 93 -3.53 -50.98 29.39
CA GLU A 93 -2.21 -51.14 28.78
C GLU A 93 -2.21 -50.73 27.29
N GLU A 94 -3.18 -51.23 26.51
CA GLU A 94 -3.36 -50.85 25.10
C GLU A 94 -3.61 -49.35 24.95
N PHE A 95 -4.42 -48.75 25.82
CA PHE A 95 -4.67 -47.31 25.81
C PHE A 95 -3.38 -46.52 26.06
N ARG A 96 -2.56 -46.96 27.01
CA ARG A 96 -1.28 -46.29 27.31
C ARG A 96 -0.29 -46.41 26.16
N GLU A 97 -0.21 -47.58 25.52
CA GLU A 97 0.63 -47.77 24.33
C GLU A 97 0.18 -46.86 23.19
N LEU A 98 -1.12 -46.84 22.87
CA LEU A 98 -1.69 -45.98 21.84
C LEU A 98 -1.54 -44.48 22.15
N ASP A 99 -1.64 -44.08 23.42
CA ASP A 99 -1.45 -42.67 23.82
C ASP A 99 0.02 -42.24 23.65
N GLU A 100 0.98 -43.10 23.99
CA GLU A 100 2.41 -42.84 23.75
C GLU A 100 2.74 -42.82 22.25
N ASP A 101 2.20 -43.73 21.46
CA ASP A 101 2.37 -43.72 20.00
C ASP A 101 1.78 -42.47 19.36
N ASN A 102 0.61 -42.02 19.81
CA ASN A 102 0.01 -40.77 19.34
C ASN A 102 0.87 -39.55 19.69
N LYS A 103 1.45 -39.50 20.89
CA LYS A 103 2.39 -38.44 21.29
C LYS A 103 3.64 -38.44 20.41
N ASN A 104 4.19 -39.63 20.14
CA ASN A 104 5.36 -39.80 19.29
C ASN A 104 5.08 -39.36 17.84
N LEU A 105 3.95 -39.79 17.27
CA LEU A 105 3.53 -39.37 15.92
C LEU A 105 3.27 -37.86 15.85
N ALA A 106 2.64 -37.27 16.86
CA ALA A 106 2.43 -35.82 16.92
C ALA A 106 3.77 -35.05 16.96
N ALA A 107 4.77 -35.55 17.68
CA ALA A 107 6.11 -34.98 17.71
C ALA A 107 6.80 -35.08 16.33
N GLN A 108 6.70 -36.22 15.65
CA GLN A 108 7.24 -36.42 14.30
C GLN A 108 6.59 -35.48 13.29
N ILE A 109 5.25 -35.35 13.31
CA ILE A 109 4.51 -34.42 12.45
C ILE A 109 5.01 -32.99 12.66
N LYS A 110 5.20 -32.58 13.92
CA LYS A 110 5.71 -31.24 14.24
C LYS A 110 7.12 -31.03 13.68
N SER A 111 8.01 -32.02 13.80
CA SER A 111 9.37 -31.95 13.24
C SER A 111 9.35 -31.85 11.72
N ALA A 112 8.64 -32.77 11.05
CA ALA A 112 8.54 -32.80 9.60
C ALA A 112 7.89 -31.52 9.04
N THR A 113 6.90 -30.96 9.73
CA THR A 113 6.28 -29.69 9.34
C THR A 113 7.26 -28.53 9.45
N ASN A 114 8.10 -28.50 10.50
CA ASN A 114 9.13 -27.48 10.64
C ASN A 114 10.19 -27.58 9.54
N GLU A 115 10.62 -28.79 9.19
CA GLU A 115 11.56 -29.02 8.08
C GLU A 115 10.96 -28.62 6.75
N LEU A 116 9.70 -29.00 6.48
CA LEU A 116 9.00 -28.61 5.28
C LEU A 116 8.88 -27.08 5.17
N ASN A 117 8.57 -26.41 6.28
CA ASN A 117 8.48 -24.94 6.29
C ASN A 117 9.85 -24.28 6.06
N LYS A 118 10.95 -24.86 6.57
CA LYS A 118 12.30 -24.37 6.26
C LYS A 118 12.58 -24.48 4.77
N VAL A 119 12.33 -25.63 4.16
CA VAL A 119 12.58 -25.87 2.73
C VAL A 119 11.65 -25.03 1.84
N LYS A 120 10.40 -24.82 2.23
CA LYS A 120 9.47 -23.96 1.49
C LYS A 120 9.83 -22.47 1.55
N ASN A 121 10.45 -22.04 2.65
CA ASN A 121 10.87 -20.65 2.83
C ASN A 121 12.26 -20.38 2.26
N THR A 122 13.02 -21.42 1.89
CA THR A 122 14.24 -21.26 1.10
C THR A 122 13.87 -21.14 -0.39
N PRO A 123 14.26 -20.07 -1.08
CA PRO A 123 14.06 -19.94 -2.52
C PRO A 123 14.77 -21.08 -3.26
N SER A 124 14.25 -21.44 -4.44
CA SER A 124 14.88 -22.44 -5.31
C SER A 124 16.24 -21.94 -5.82
N ASP A 125 17.14 -22.85 -6.18
CA ASP A 125 18.42 -22.50 -6.80
C ASP A 125 18.24 -21.65 -8.07
N LEU A 126 17.20 -21.95 -8.87
CA LEU A 126 16.83 -21.17 -10.05
C LEU A 126 16.35 -19.75 -9.69
N ASP A 127 15.54 -19.62 -8.63
CA ASP A 127 15.05 -18.32 -8.17
C ASP A 127 16.19 -17.47 -7.59
N LEU A 128 17.17 -18.12 -6.95
CA LEU A 128 18.38 -17.47 -6.46
C LEU A 128 19.25 -16.96 -7.61
N GLU A 129 19.42 -17.74 -8.67
CA GLU A 129 20.18 -17.33 -9.85
C GLU A 129 19.51 -16.15 -10.58
N GLU A 130 18.19 -16.15 -10.70
CA GLU A 130 17.43 -15.01 -11.22
C GLU A 130 17.57 -13.76 -10.33
N GLN A 131 17.53 -13.92 -9.00
CA GLN A 131 17.73 -12.80 -8.07
C GLN A 131 19.15 -12.23 -8.14
N VAL A 132 20.17 -13.09 -8.25
CA VAL A 132 21.57 -12.67 -8.39
C VAL A 132 21.75 -11.87 -9.67
N THR A 133 21.31 -12.42 -10.81
CA THR A 133 21.43 -11.74 -12.11
C THR A 133 20.68 -10.39 -12.12
N SER A 134 19.47 -10.34 -11.54
CA SER A 134 18.71 -9.10 -11.40
C SER A 134 19.43 -8.04 -10.56
N VAL A 135 20.03 -8.44 -9.43
CA VAL A 135 20.80 -7.54 -8.56
C VAL A 135 22.08 -7.06 -9.24
N GLU A 136 22.76 -7.94 -9.96
CA GLU A 136 23.96 -7.62 -10.73
C GLU A 136 23.67 -6.60 -11.83
N ASP A 137 22.60 -6.81 -12.61
CA ASP A 137 22.17 -5.88 -13.66
C ASP A 137 21.77 -4.52 -13.07
N ALA A 138 21.03 -4.51 -11.96
CA ALA A 138 20.67 -3.29 -11.26
C ALA A 138 21.90 -2.54 -10.74
N ALA A 139 22.87 -3.26 -10.17
CA ALA A 139 24.13 -2.68 -9.70
C ALA A 139 24.94 -2.11 -10.87
N LEU A 140 25.07 -2.84 -11.98
CA LEU A 140 25.77 -2.42 -13.18
C LEU A 140 25.16 -1.14 -13.77
N TYR A 141 23.83 -1.07 -13.81
CA TYR A 141 23.12 0.13 -14.26
C TYR A 141 23.42 1.35 -13.37
N GLN A 142 23.36 1.18 -12.05
CA GLN A 142 23.66 2.27 -11.10
C GLN A 142 25.12 2.73 -11.18
N ILE A 143 26.05 1.79 -11.33
CA ILE A 143 27.47 2.08 -11.51
C ILE A 143 27.67 2.88 -12.80
N THR A 144 27.13 2.42 -13.92
CA THR A 144 27.26 3.08 -15.22
C THR A 144 26.71 4.51 -15.18
N LYS A 145 25.52 4.71 -14.60
CA LYS A 145 24.92 6.03 -14.42
C LYS A 145 25.82 6.96 -13.60
N ARG A 146 26.39 6.48 -12.50
CA ARG A 146 27.31 7.28 -11.66
C ARG A 146 28.61 7.59 -12.39
N VAL A 147 29.16 6.65 -13.16
CA VAL A 147 30.37 6.86 -13.95
C VAL A 147 30.16 7.98 -14.97
N VAL A 148 29.05 7.97 -15.71
CA VAL A 148 28.71 9.04 -16.66
C VAL A 148 28.58 10.39 -15.96
N LEU A 149 27.89 10.44 -14.81
CA LEU A 149 27.74 11.69 -14.03
C LEU A 149 29.07 12.23 -13.50
N LEU A 150 30.00 11.35 -13.12
CA LEU A 150 31.30 11.73 -12.58
C LEU A 150 32.34 12.04 -13.67
N GLN A 151 32.10 11.66 -14.93
CA GLN A 151 33.05 11.86 -16.03
C GLN A 151 33.47 13.33 -16.22
N PRO A 152 32.57 14.34 -16.19
CA PRO A 152 32.96 15.75 -16.30
C PRO A 152 33.77 16.27 -15.11
N LEU A 153 33.57 15.69 -13.92
CA LEU A 153 34.36 16.03 -12.73
C LEU A 153 35.77 15.43 -12.82
N ARG A 154 35.92 14.29 -13.50
CA ARG A 154 37.21 13.64 -13.76
C ARG A 154 38.00 14.29 -14.89
N SER A 155 37.35 14.98 -15.83
CA SER A 155 38.00 15.70 -16.94
C SER A 155 38.63 17.05 -16.53
N GLY A 156 38.77 17.32 -15.22
CA GLY A 156 39.54 18.45 -14.71
C GLY A 156 38.84 19.81 -14.77
N ALA A 157 37.53 19.86 -15.03
CA ALA A 157 36.77 21.10 -14.88
C ALA A 157 36.69 21.45 -13.38
N PRO A 158 37.28 22.58 -12.92
CA PRO A 158 37.18 22.96 -11.52
C PRO A 158 35.70 23.22 -11.19
N PRO A 159 35.14 22.56 -10.17
CA PRO A 159 33.79 22.87 -9.74
C PRO A 159 33.77 24.31 -9.24
N MET A 160 33.06 25.19 -9.94
CA MET A 160 32.84 26.56 -9.46
C MET A 160 32.25 26.48 -8.06
N SER A 161 32.79 27.28 -7.14
CA SER A 161 32.29 27.28 -5.77
C SER A 161 30.86 27.83 -5.72
N THR A 162 30.09 27.44 -4.71
CA THR A 162 28.75 27.99 -4.50
C THR A 162 28.78 29.51 -4.28
N ALA A 163 29.88 30.03 -3.75
CA ALA A 163 30.11 31.45 -3.56
C ALA A 163 30.34 32.18 -4.90
N GLU A 164 31.15 31.61 -5.79
CA GLU A 164 31.39 32.17 -7.13
C GLU A 164 30.11 32.24 -7.96
N ILE A 165 29.28 31.19 -7.92
CA ILE A 165 27.98 31.17 -8.60
C ILE A 165 27.08 32.29 -8.07
N ALA A 166 26.99 32.42 -6.74
CA ALA A 166 26.16 33.45 -6.11
C ALA A 166 26.65 34.88 -6.44
N GLN A 167 27.96 35.07 -6.55
CA GLN A 167 28.53 36.36 -6.95
C GLN A 167 28.21 36.69 -8.41
N ILE A 168 28.35 35.73 -9.33
CA ILE A 168 28.00 35.91 -10.75
C ILE A 168 26.51 36.26 -10.90
N ASP A 169 25.63 35.58 -10.17
CA ASP A 169 24.19 35.88 -10.18
C ASP A 169 23.90 37.30 -9.64
N ALA A 170 24.59 37.72 -8.57
CA ALA A 170 24.45 39.06 -8.01
C ALA A 170 24.95 40.16 -8.96
N ASP A 171 26.10 39.92 -9.60
CA ASP A 171 26.68 40.81 -10.59
C ASP A 171 25.77 40.93 -11.82
N TRP A 172 25.20 39.82 -12.30
CA TRP A 172 24.23 39.82 -13.40
C TRP A 172 23.03 40.72 -13.09
N VAL A 173 22.42 40.55 -11.92
CA VAL A 173 21.25 41.35 -11.50
C VAL A 173 21.61 42.84 -11.42
N LYS A 174 22.76 43.18 -10.82
CA LYS A 174 23.23 44.57 -10.68
C LYS A 174 23.51 45.21 -12.03
N TRP A 175 24.36 44.59 -12.85
CA TRP A 175 24.81 45.19 -14.11
C TRP A 175 23.71 45.24 -15.16
N ARG A 176 22.78 44.29 -15.16
CA ARG A 176 21.60 44.37 -16.02
C ARG A 176 20.70 45.53 -15.62
N ALA A 177 20.42 45.73 -14.33
CA ALA A 177 19.59 46.85 -13.88
C ALA A 177 20.20 48.20 -14.28
N GLU A 178 21.50 48.37 -14.05
CA GLU A 178 22.27 49.54 -14.47
C GLU A 178 22.20 49.75 -15.98
N TRP A 179 22.42 48.69 -16.78
CA TRP A 179 22.35 48.78 -18.23
C TRP A 179 20.95 49.17 -18.73
N VAL A 180 19.88 48.54 -18.21
CA VAL A 180 18.49 48.92 -18.55
C VAL A 180 18.25 50.40 -18.26
N GLN A 181 18.66 50.86 -17.09
CA GLN A 181 18.44 52.25 -16.66
C GLN A 181 19.20 53.23 -17.56
N ARG A 182 20.48 52.98 -17.84
CA ARG A 182 21.31 53.84 -18.71
C ARG A 182 20.79 53.84 -20.15
N LYS A 183 20.44 52.67 -20.68
CA LYS A 183 19.82 52.54 -22.00
C LYS A 183 18.51 53.30 -22.07
N LYS A 184 17.66 53.25 -21.03
CA LYS A 184 16.42 54.03 -20.97
C LYS A 184 16.67 55.53 -20.99
N ILE A 185 17.65 56.03 -20.23
CA ILE A 185 18.01 57.45 -20.20
C ILE A 185 18.51 57.92 -21.58
N PHE A 186 19.32 57.08 -22.24
CA PHE A 186 19.90 57.37 -23.55
C PHE A 186 18.89 57.27 -24.70
N ASN A 187 18.10 56.20 -24.76
CA ASN A 187 17.19 55.83 -25.86
C ASN A 187 15.72 56.18 -25.61
N SER A 188 15.38 57.18 -24.78
CA SER A 188 13.98 57.52 -24.47
C SER A 188 13.20 58.12 -25.66
N SER A 189 12.99 57.31 -26.69
CA SER A 189 11.96 57.38 -27.73
C SER A 189 11.83 55.97 -28.33
N GLY A 190 10.98 55.11 -27.77
CA GLY A 190 10.82 53.75 -28.29
C GLY A 190 9.75 52.87 -27.62
N ILE A 191 8.48 53.07 -28.03
CA ILE A 191 7.41 52.06 -28.12
C ILE A 191 6.86 51.47 -26.78
N PHE A 192 5.80 52.09 -26.25
CA PHE A 192 4.74 51.43 -25.46
C PHE A 192 3.36 51.98 -25.94
N PRO A 193 2.24 51.24 -25.78
CA PRO A 193 0.97 51.42 -26.50
C PRO A 193 0.25 52.73 -26.12
N PRO A 194 -0.76 53.18 -26.90
CA PRO A 194 -1.36 54.50 -26.73
C PRO A 194 -2.07 54.60 -25.37
N ILE A 195 -1.61 55.52 -24.52
CA ILE A 195 -2.23 55.89 -23.25
C ILE A 195 -2.96 57.24 -23.46
N PRO A 196 -4.12 57.49 -22.79
CA PRO A 196 -5.11 58.50 -23.18
C PRO A 196 -4.61 59.95 -23.12
N PRO A 197 -5.24 60.88 -23.88
CA PRO A 197 -4.74 62.24 -24.10
C PRO A 197 -5.16 63.19 -22.98
N ASP A 198 -4.91 62.82 -21.72
CA ASP A 198 -5.21 63.70 -20.59
C ASP A 198 -4.31 63.33 -19.41
N LEU A 199 -3.05 63.75 -19.49
CA LEU A 199 -2.16 64.02 -18.35
C LEU A 199 -0.91 64.70 -18.91
N THR A 200 -0.74 65.96 -18.53
CA THR A 200 0.35 66.88 -18.83
C THR A 200 1.68 66.18 -19.10
N PHE A 201 2.09 66.28 -20.37
CA PHE A 201 3.32 65.83 -20.96
C PHE A 201 4.52 66.57 -20.33
N LEU A 202 5.08 66.03 -19.26
CA LEU A 202 6.44 66.36 -18.88
C LEU A 202 7.35 65.67 -19.90
N HIS A 203 7.74 66.41 -20.94
CA HIS A 203 8.72 65.99 -21.95
C HIS A 203 10.00 65.51 -21.23
N LEU A 204 10.12 64.19 -21.01
CA LEU A 204 11.41 63.58 -20.71
C LEU A 204 12.11 63.37 -22.07
N CYS A 205 12.72 64.42 -22.60
CA CYS A 205 13.59 64.31 -23.78
C CYS A 205 14.73 63.33 -23.46
N SER A 206 14.98 62.35 -24.34
CA SER A 206 16.14 61.48 -24.17
C SER A 206 17.43 62.30 -24.26
N LEU A 207 18.50 61.84 -23.61
CA LEU A 207 19.78 62.55 -23.64
C LEU A 207 20.27 62.75 -25.09
N TRP A 208 20.11 61.73 -25.93
CA TRP A 208 20.49 61.81 -27.34
C TRP A 208 19.57 62.73 -28.14
N HIS A 209 18.27 62.70 -27.87
CA HIS A 209 17.32 63.59 -28.53
C HIS A 209 17.58 65.05 -28.15
N LEU A 210 17.89 65.35 -26.88
CA LEU A 210 18.27 66.70 -26.45
C LEU A 210 19.52 67.22 -27.19
N ALA A 211 20.48 66.34 -27.47
CA ALA A 211 21.70 66.69 -28.22
C ALA A 211 21.46 66.85 -29.73
N THR A 212 20.39 66.27 -30.27
CA THR A 212 20.13 66.20 -31.72
C THR A 212 18.87 66.94 -32.17
N ASP A 213 18.05 67.48 -31.27
CA ASP A 213 16.76 68.14 -31.56
C ASP A 213 16.91 69.35 -32.49
N ALA A 214 18.04 70.06 -32.39
CA ALA A 214 18.36 71.21 -33.25
C ALA A 214 19.05 70.82 -34.57
N LEU A 215 19.35 69.54 -34.80
CA LEU A 215 20.12 69.05 -35.95
C LEU A 215 19.21 68.41 -37.00
N SER A 216 19.62 68.48 -38.27
CA SER A 216 18.98 67.69 -39.32
C SER A 216 19.25 66.19 -39.10
N PRO A 217 18.41 65.28 -39.61
CA PRO A 217 18.63 63.84 -39.47
C PRO A 217 19.99 63.36 -40.00
N GLN A 218 20.56 64.03 -41.02
CA GLN A 218 21.87 63.70 -41.57
C GLN A 218 23.01 64.16 -40.65
N ASP A 219 22.91 65.37 -40.10
CA ASP A 219 23.90 65.92 -39.17
C ASP A 219 23.91 65.14 -37.84
N ALA A 220 22.75 64.67 -37.38
CA ALA A 220 22.64 63.81 -36.21
C ALA A 220 23.32 62.44 -36.41
N LEU A 221 23.29 61.89 -37.63
CA LEU A 221 23.99 60.65 -37.96
C LEU A 221 25.50 60.84 -38.01
N ILE A 222 25.97 61.94 -38.61
CA ILE A 222 27.39 62.29 -38.64
C ILE A 222 27.91 62.49 -37.21
N LEU A 223 27.14 63.20 -36.37
CA LEU A 223 27.49 63.39 -34.97
C LEU A 223 27.52 62.07 -34.18
N ALA A 224 26.61 61.13 -34.46
CA ALA A 224 26.63 59.81 -33.84
C ALA A 224 27.89 59.03 -34.21
N GLU A 225 28.30 59.08 -35.48
CA GLU A 225 29.51 58.44 -35.99
C GLU A 225 30.77 59.06 -35.38
N ASP A 226 30.85 60.40 -35.33
CA ASP A 226 31.95 61.14 -34.72
C ASP A 226 32.11 60.85 -33.22
N LEU A 227 31.00 60.67 -32.52
CA LEU A 227 30.98 60.30 -31.09
C LEU A 227 31.15 58.80 -30.85
N GLY A 228 31.21 57.97 -31.91
CA GLY A 228 31.34 56.52 -31.82
C GLY A 228 30.14 55.83 -31.16
N ILE A 229 28.93 56.37 -31.34
CA ILE A 229 27.70 55.82 -30.75
C ILE A 229 27.23 54.64 -31.61
N GLU A 230 27.32 53.44 -31.05
CA GLU A 230 26.78 52.22 -31.65
C GLU A 230 25.39 51.91 -31.08
N LEU A 231 24.40 51.74 -31.96
CA LEU A 231 23.06 51.33 -31.58
C LEU A 231 22.95 49.80 -31.52
N ASP A 232 22.00 49.31 -30.72
CA ASP A 232 21.76 47.89 -30.54
C ASP A 232 21.46 47.20 -31.89
N THR A 233 22.29 46.21 -32.23
CA THR A 233 22.05 45.32 -33.39
C THR A 233 20.85 44.39 -33.13
N PRO A 234 20.25 43.76 -34.17
CA PRO A 234 19.15 42.81 -33.98
C PRO A 234 19.49 41.62 -33.07
N GLU A 235 20.76 41.22 -32.98
CA GLU A 235 21.21 40.17 -32.07
C GLU A 235 21.00 40.55 -30.60
N HIS A 236 21.22 41.82 -30.24
CA HIS A 236 20.94 42.34 -28.91
C HIS A 236 19.45 42.26 -28.60
N ALA A 237 18.57 42.58 -29.55
CA ALA A 237 17.12 42.48 -29.36
C ALA A 237 16.65 41.02 -29.17
N VAL A 238 17.29 40.06 -29.86
CA VAL A 238 17.03 38.61 -29.66
C VAL A 238 17.49 38.16 -28.28
N LEU A 239 18.67 38.60 -27.84
CA LEU A 239 19.20 38.29 -26.52
C LEU A 239 18.34 38.87 -25.39
N GLU A 240 17.80 40.08 -25.57
CA GLU A 240 16.88 40.71 -24.60
C GLU A 240 15.54 39.97 -24.49
N ARG A 241 15.07 39.34 -25.56
CA ARG A 241 13.85 38.49 -25.55
C ARG A 241 14.12 37.07 -25.04
N SER A 242 15.38 36.69 -24.87
CA SER A 242 15.74 35.36 -24.40
C SER A 242 15.30 35.11 -22.95
N PRO A 243 15.15 33.85 -22.53
CA PRO A 243 14.77 33.50 -21.15
C PRO A 243 15.75 34.03 -20.09
N ILE A 244 17.00 34.28 -20.47
CA ILE A 244 18.05 34.81 -19.59
C ILE A 244 17.69 36.23 -19.12
N CYS A 245 17.08 37.03 -20.01
CA CYS A 245 16.65 38.39 -19.73
C CYS A 245 15.17 38.50 -19.31
N ALA A 246 14.30 37.59 -19.78
CA ALA A 246 12.86 37.65 -19.54
C ALA A 246 12.42 37.14 -18.16
N ASN A 247 13.21 36.28 -17.49
CA ASN A 247 12.81 35.57 -16.27
C ASN A 247 13.71 35.91 -15.05
N ILE A 248 13.88 37.20 -14.74
CA ILE A 248 14.70 37.66 -13.61
C ILE A 248 14.25 37.06 -12.25
N ASN A 249 12.96 36.74 -12.10
CA ASN A 249 12.40 36.20 -10.84
C ASN A 249 12.37 34.66 -10.75
N LYS A 250 12.87 33.93 -11.76
CA LYS A 250 13.03 32.48 -11.68
C LYS A 250 14.47 32.15 -11.99
N ASN A 251 15.22 31.78 -10.96
CA ASN A 251 16.54 31.15 -11.11
C ASN A 251 16.41 29.90 -12.00
N ILE A 252 16.61 30.06 -13.31
CA ILE A 252 16.60 28.96 -14.30
C ILE A 252 17.75 27.98 -14.01
N LEU A 253 18.78 28.42 -13.28
CA LEU A 253 19.93 27.62 -12.86
C LEU A 253 19.74 26.84 -11.55
N LYS A 254 18.61 26.99 -10.85
CA LYS A 254 18.28 26.06 -9.76
C LYS A 254 17.94 24.71 -10.37
N ARG A 255 18.97 23.89 -10.62
CA ARG A 255 18.82 22.45 -10.81
C ARG A 255 18.01 21.93 -9.63
N LYS A 256 16.82 21.40 -9.91
CA LYS A 256 16.03 20.67 -8.91
C LYS A 256 16.94 19.57 -8.36
N ARG A 257 17.26 19.69 -7.07
CA ARG A 257 17.90 18.63 -6.30
C ARG A 257 16.92 17.49 -6.09
#